data_AF-A0A8J7PZ93-F1
#
_entry.id   AF-A0A8J7PZ93-F1
#
_cell.length_a   1.000
_cell.length_b   1.000
_cell.length_c   1.000
_cell.angle_alpha   90.00
_cell.angle_beta   90.00
_cell.angle_gamma   90.00
#
_symmetry.space_group_name_H-M   'P 1'
#
loop_
_entity.id
_entity.type
_entity.pdbx_description
1 polymer ?
#
loop_
_entity_poly.entity_id
_entity_poly.type
_entity_poly.pdbx_seq_one_letter_code
_entity_poly.pdbx_strand_id
1 'polypeptide(L)'
;MKLSTIYPVITTQKLQESKAFYTELFGFQIFFENDWYIHMGNGTQQLAFMLPDHPTQQDIFKKAYNGEGLVLCFEVKDANAEFEAFQQKNVAIEVPLTDEAWGERHFALYDPNGIAINVTQMTQPSAEYQEGYAPQGEPAAG
;
A
#
# COMPACT_ATOMS: atom_id res chain seq x y z
N MET A 1 -9.28 21.67 -11.18
CA MET A 1 -8.20 21.39 -10.21
C MET A 1 -7.09 20.64 -10.93
N LYS A 2 -5.81 20.92 -10.65
CA LYS A 2 -4.68 20.15 -11.17
C LYS A 2 -3.94 19.53 -9.99
N LEU A 3 -4.00 18.20 -9.85
CA LEU A 3 -3.31 17.48 -8.80
C LEU A 3 -1.87 17.21 -9.22
N SER A 4 -0.91 17.39 -8.30
CA SER A 4 0.49 17.04 -8.51
C SER A 4 0.82 15.64 -7.98
N THR A 5 0.15 15.20 -6.92
CA THR A 5 0.32 13.89 -6.29
C THR A 5 -0.91 13.54 -5.46
N ILE A 6 -1.07 12.26 -5.12
CA ILE A 6 -2.04 11.74 -4.16
C ILE A 6 -1.31 10.70 -3.30
N TYR A 7 -1.51 10.75 -1.98
CA TYR A 7 -0.97 9.74 -1.07
C TYR A 7 -1.82 9.61 0.18
N PRO A 8 -1.86 8.42 0.82
CA PRO A 8 -2.56 8.25 2.08
C PRO A 8 -1.76 8.86 3.22
N VAL A 9 -2.48 9.41 4.21
CA VAL A 9 -1.93 9.72 5.54
C VAL A 9 -2.71 8.89 6.55
N ILE A 10 -2.03 7.99 7.25
CA ILE A 10 -2.63 7.06 8.20
C ILE A 10 -2.39 7.56 9.62
N THR A 11 -3.47 7.83 10.35
CA THR A 11 -3.39 8.21 11.76
C THR A 11 -3.22 6.95 12.62
N THR A 12 -2.09 6.82 13.31
CA THR A 12 -1.76 5.64 14.13
C THR A 12 -0.80 5.99 15.26
N GLN A 13 -0.81 5.18 16.32
CA GLN A 13 0.19 5.24 17.39
C GLN A 13 1.52 4.56 17.02
N LYS A 14 1.55 3.75 15.96
CA LYS A 14 2.68 2.87 15.60
C LYS A 14 3.62 3.50 14.57
N LEU A 15 4.06 4.75 14.79
CA LEU A 15 4.87 5.48 13.81
C LEU A 15 6.20 4.77 13.50
N GLN A 16 6.94 4.37 14.53
CA GLN A 16 8.28 3.82 14.34
C GLN A 16 8.23 2.38 13.80
N GLU A 17 7.24 1.59 14.21
CA GLU A 17 6.99 0.26 13.64
C GLU A 17 6.61 0.36 12.17
N SER A 18 5.75 1.32 11.81
CA SER A 18 5.39 1.56 10.40
C SER A 18 6.63 1.99 9.61
N LYS A 19 7.40 2.94 10.13
CA LYS A 19 8.67 3.37 9.52
C LYS A 19 9.60 2.19 9.24
N ALA A 20 9.89 1.39 10.26
CA ALA A 20 10.78 0.23 10.11
C ALA A 20 10.23 -0.74 9.05
N PHE A 21 8.93 -1.07 9.13
CA PHE A 21 8.30 -1.98 8.18
C PHE A 21 8.42 -1.52 6.72
N TYR A 22 8.02 -0.29 6.39
CA TYR A 22 8.04 0.20 5.01
C TYR A 22 9.47 0.47 4.50
N THR A 23 10.39 0.89 5.36
CA THR A 23 11.79 1.10 4.95
C THR A 23 12.55 -0.21 4.75
N GLU A 24 12.36 -1.21 5.62
CA GLU A 24 13.10 -2.48 5.57
C GLU A 24 12.52 -3.51 4.59
N LEU A 25 11.20 -3.55 4.44
CA LEU A 25 10.55 -4.52 3.53
C LEU A 25 10.35 -3.95 2.12
N PHE A 26 9.97 -2.68 2.01
CA PHE A 26 9.60 -2.07 0.73
C PHE A 26 10.61 -1.04 0.20
N GLY A 27 11.71 -0.81 0.93
CA GLY A 27 12.78 0.09 0.52
C GLY A 27 12.38 1.56 0.48
N PHE A 28 11.34 1.95 1.24
CA PHE A 28 10.92 3.35 1.31
C PHE A 28 12.03 4.20 1.94
N GLN A 29 12.12 5.45 1.49
CA GLN A 29 13.03 6.47 2.01
C GLN A 29 12.22 7.53 2.76
N ILE A 30 12.81 8.09 3.81
CA ILE A 30 12.19 9.17 4.57
C ILE A 30 12.34 10.48 3.80
N PHE A 31 11.21 11.08 3.44
CA PHE A 31 11.18 12.42 2.85
C PHE A 31 11.13 13.50 3.95
N PHE A 32 10.41 13.21 5.04
CA PHE A 32 10.31 14.07 6.21
C PHE A 32 9.91 13.26 7.46
N GLU A 33 10.44 13.62 8.63
CA GLU A 33 10.07 13.01 9.92
C GLU A 33 10.20 14.04 11.05
N ASN A 34 9.25 13.99 11.99
CA ASN A 34 9.33 14.64 13.29
C ASN A 34 8.63 13.77 14.36
N ASP A 35 8.47 14.29 15.59
CA ASP A 35 7.94 13.55 16.73
C ASP A 35 6.51 13.01 16.57
N TRP A 36 5.73 13.50 15.59
CA TRP A 36 4.33 13.10 15.40
C TRP A 36 3.95 12.78 13.95
N TYR A 37 4.86 12.90 12.99
CA TYR A 37 4.57 12.73 11.57
C TYR A 37 5.77 12.14 10.80
N ILE A 38 5.49 11.21 9.89
CA ILE A 38 6.46 10.61 8.98
C ILE A 38 5.87 10.64 7.57
N HIS A 39 6.64 11.15 6.61
CA HIS A 39 6.35 11.04 5.19
C HIS A 39 7.51 10.35 4.50
N MET A 40 7.18 9.29 3.77
CA MET A 40 8.15 8.44 3.10
C MET A 40 7.63 7.96 1.76
N GLY A 41 8.51 7.36 0.98
CA GLY A 41 8.16 6.85 -0.33
C GLY A 41 9.33 6.25 -1.08
N ASN A 42 9.06 5.76 -2.27
CA ASN A 42 10.06 5.29 -3.21
C ASN A 42 9.77 5.94 -4.55
N GLY A 43 10.58 6.93 -4.97
CA GLY A 43 10.31 7.69 -6.18
C GLY A 43 8.97 8.42 -6.15
N THR A 44 8.02 8.01 -7.00
CA THR A 44 6.69 8.64 -7.11
C THR A 44 5.65 8.05 -6.15
N GLN A 45 5.90 6.86 -5.58
CA GLN A 45 5.03 6.25 -4.58
C GLN A 45 5.26 6.91 -3.22
N GLN A 46 4.20 7.32 -2.53
CA GLN A 46 4.31 8.01 -1.25
C GLN A 46 3.28 7.51 -0.24
N LEU A 47 3.66 7.53 1.03
CA LEU A 47 2.84 7.15 2.16
C LEU A 47 3.25 7.96 3.38
N ALA A 48 2.28 8.36 4.20
CA ALA A 48 2.56 9.07 5.43
C ALA A 48 1.79 8.51 6.61
N PHE A 49 2.34 8.74 7.80
CA PHE A 49 1.77 8.33 9.08
C PHE A 49 1.83 9.49 10.06
N MET A 50 0.84 9.59 10.94
CA MET A 50 0.79 10.63 11.96
C MET A 50 0.17 10.17 13.26
N LEU A 51 0.55 10.76 14.38
CA LEU A 51 -0.08 10.49 15.67
C LEU A 51 -1.51 11.04 15.72
N PRO A 52 -2.43 10.36 16.43
CA PRO A 52 -3.76 10.88 16.68
C PRO A 52 -3.72 12.11 17.60
N ASP A 53 -4.81 12.88 17.57
CA ASP A 53 -5.10 13.97 18.51
C ASP A 53 -4.04 15.08 18.62
N HIS A 54 -3.17 15.24 17.62
CA HIS A 54 -2.15 16.30 17.65
C HIS A 54 -2.81 17.69 17.70
N PRO A 55 -2.45 18.57 18.65
CA PRO A 55 -3.21 19.79 18.95
C PRO A 55 -3.23 20.82 17.81
N THR A 56 -2.23 20.79 16.92
CA THR A 56 -2.17 21.69 15.76
C THR A 56 -2.96 21.20 14.55
N GLN A 57 -3.50 19.97 14.58
CA GLN A 57 -4.31 19.43 13.50
C GLN A 57 -5.79 19.82 13.63
N GLN A 58 -6.47 19.83 12.48
CA GLN A 58 -7.93 19.93 12.42
C GLN A 58 -8.57 18.62 12.87
N ASP A 59 -9.73 18.69 13.52
CA ASP A 59 -10.39 17.52 14.13
C ASP A 59 -10.71 16.40 13.14
N ILE A 60 -10.92 16.74 11.86
CA ILE A 60 -11.18 15.76 10.79
C ILE A 60 -10.00 14.80 10.54
N PHE A 61 -8.78 15.16 10.96
CA PHE A 61 -7.57 14.36 10.76
C PHE A 61 -7.15 13.58 12.01
N LYS A 62 -7.69 13.91 13.19
CA LYS A 62 -7.20 13.41 14.48
C LYS A 62 -7.54 11.96 14.78
N LYS A 63 -8.61 11.42 14.18
CA LYS A 63 -9.10 10.08 14.51
C LYS A 63 -8.11 9.02 14.03
N ALA A 64 -7.69 8.17 14.95
CA ALA A 64 -6.89 7.01 14.62
C ALA A 64 -7.63 6.06 13.67
N TYR A 65 -6.88 5.43 12.78
CA TYR A 65 -7.36 4.31 11.99
C TYR A 65 -7.83 3.19 12.91
N ASN A 66 -9.00 2.62 12.63
CA ASN A 66 -9.64 1.62 13.48
C ASN A 66 -9.28 0.17 13.11
N GLY A 67 -8.42 -0.04 12.11
CA GLY A 67 -8.03 -1.38 11.65
C GLY A 67 -8.90 -1.95 10.51
N GLU A 68 -9.86 -1.19 9.97
CA GLU A 68 -10.80 -1.70 8.96
C GLU A 68 -10.92 -0.79 7.73
N GLY A 69 -11.22 -1.38 6.55
CA GLY A 69 -11.63 -0.61 5.36
C GLY A 69 -10.51 0.12 4.61
N LEU A 70 -9.24 -0.23 4.81
CA LEU A 70 -8.12 0.26 4.02
C LEU A 70 -7.30 -0.91 3.48
N VAL A 71 -7.06 -0.91 2.18
CA VAL A 71 -6.12 -1.79 1.49
C VAL A 71 -5.14 -0.91 0.73
N LEU A 72 -3.85 -1.20 0.85
CA LEU A 72 -2.81 -0.56 0.06
C LEU A 72 -2.36 -1.52 -1.05
N CYS A 73 -2.62 -1.16 -2.31
CA CYS A 73 -2.20 -1.97 -3.45
C CYS A 73 -0.83 -1.52 -3.95
N PHE A 74 0.13 -2.44 -3.94
CA PHE A 74 1.52 -2.21 -4.33
C PHE A 74 1.78 -2.97 -5.62
N GLU A 75 1.68 -2.26 -6.75
CA GLU A 75 1.97 -2.84 -8.06
C GLU A 75 3.48 -3.03 -8.25
N VAL A 76 3.88 -4.27 -8.56
CA VAL A 76 5.27 -4.68 -8.76
C VAL A 76 5.45 -5.31 -10.12
N LYS A 77 6.70 -5.31 -10.60
CA LYS A 77 7.05 -5.89 -11.90
C LYS A 77 7.01 -7.42 -11.88
N ASP A 78 7.40 -8.04 -10.77
CA ASP A 78 7.46 -9.49 -10.61
C ASP A 78 7.02 -9.89 -9.20
N ALA A 79 5.76 -10.31 -9.06
CA ALA A 79 5.20 -10.72 -7.77
C ALA A 79 5.83 -12.03 -7.24
N ASN A 80 6.38 -12.90 -8.10
CA ASN A 80 7.03 -14.14 -7.65
C ASN A 80 8.35 -13.82 -6.94
N ALA A 81 9.15 -12.93 -7.53
CA ALA A 81 10.43 -12.54 -6.96
C ALA A 81 10.26 -11.87 -5.58
N GLU A 82 9.26 -10.98 -5.46
CA GLU A 82 8.95 -10.35 -4.18
C GLU A 82 8.41 -11.37 -3.17
N PHE A 83 7.52 -12.28 -3.58
CA PHE A 83 7.01 -13.34 -2.71
C PHE A 83 8.14 -14.23 -2.15
N GLU A 84 9.07 -14.68 -3.00
CA GLU A 84 10.25 -15.44 -2.57
C GLU A 84 11.13 -14.66 -1.60
N ALA A 85 11.38 -13.37 -1.87
CA ALA A 85 12.16 -12.51 -0.98
C ALA A 85 11.50 -12.34 0.40
N PHE A 86 10.17 -12.21 0.43
CA PHE A 86 9.39 -12.08 1.68
C PHE A 86 9.41 -13.39 2.48
N GLN A 87 9.32 -14.54 1.81
CA GLN A 87 9.47 -15.86 2.45
C GLN A 87 10.86 -16.04 3.06
N GLN A 88 11.93 -15.65 2.37
CA GLN A 88 13.30 -15.73 2.89
C GLN A 88 13.50 -14.85 4.14
N LYS A 89 12.77 -13.74 4.23
CA LYS A 89 12.75 -12.86 5.41
C LYS A 89 11.82 -13.33 6.53
N ASN A 90 11.15 -14.49 6.37
CA ASN A 90 10.14 -15.02 7.30
C ASN A 90 9.00 -14.03 7.59
N VAL A 91 8.61 -13.23 6.59
CA VAL A 91 7.44 -12.36 6.70
C VAL A 91 6.17 -13.21 6.70
N ALA A 92 5.24 -12.92 7.60
CA ALA A 92 3.93 -13.57 7.62
C ALA A 92 3.12 -13.13 6.40
N ILE A 93 2.73 -14.09 5.57
CA ILE A 93 1.90 -13.88 4.38
C ILE A 93 0.53 -14.47 4.67
N GLU A 94 -0.52 -13.65 4.54
CA GLU A 94 -1.89 -14.01 4.86
C GLU A 94 -2.62 -14.60 3.64
N VAL A 95 -2.34 -14.06 2.46
CA VAL A 95 -2.84 -14.60 1.19
C VAL A 95 -1.62 -15.08 0.39
N PRO A 96 -1.49 -16.38 0.10
CA PRO A 96 -0.38 -16.91 -0.68
C PRO A 96 -0.41 -16.36 -2.10
N LEU A 97 0.71 -16.49 -2.83
CA LEU A 97 0.80 -16.10 -4.23
C LEU A 97 -0.28 -16.81 -5.06
N THR A 98 -1.21 -16.03 -5.60
CA THR A 98 -2.43 -16.48 -6.26
C THR A 98 -2.57 -15.79 -7.61
N ASP A 99 -3.00 -16.56 -8.61
CA ASP A 99 -3.41 -16.05 -9.92
C ASP A 99 -4.93 -15.94 -9.98
N GLU A 100 -5.41 -14.74 -10.28
CA GLU A 100 -6.83 -14.44 -10.36
C GLU A 100 -7.32 -14.37 -11.80
N ALA A 101 -8.54 -14.84 -12.03
CA ALA A 101 -9.12 -14.97 -13.38
C ALA A 101 -9.29 -13.61 -14.10
N TRP A 102 -9.33 -12.51 -13.34
CA TRP A 102 -9.45 -11.14 -13.83
C TRP A 102 -8.10 -10.49 -14.23
N GLY A 103 -7.00 -11.25 -14.24
CA GLY A 103 -5.71 -10.76 -14.74
C GLY A 103 -4.85 -10.09 -13.67
N GLU A 104 -4.87 -10.62 -12.46
CA GLU A 104 -3.99 -10.20 -11.37
C GLU A 104 -3.26 -11.41 -10.80
N ARG A 105 -1.94 -11.30 -10.61
CA ARG A 105 -1.17 -12.17 -9.72
C ARG A 105 -0.86 -11.40 -8.47
N HIS A 106 -1.14 -11.95 -7.30
CA HIS A 106 -0.93 -11.23 -6.06
C HIS A 106 -0.64 -12.11 -4.86
N PHE A 107 -0.09 -11.51 -3.81
CA PHE A 107 -0.08 -12.04 -2.46
C PHE A 107 -0.35 -10.88 -1.49
N ALA A 108 -0.80 -11.20 -0.28
CA ALA A 108 -1.14 -10.17 0.69
C ALA A 108 -0.62 -10.47 2.10
N LEU A 109 -0.35 -9.38 2.82
CA LEU A 109 0.13 -9.38 4.19
C LEU A 109 -0.45 -8.19 4.95
N TYR A 110 -0.30 -8.20 6.27
CA TYR A 110 -0.63 -7.04 7.10
C TYR A 110 0.61 -6.23 7.45
N ASP A 111 0.44 -4.91 7.43
CA ASP A 111 1.39 -3.98 8.05
C ASP A 111 1.21 -3.98 9.59
N PRO A 112 2.08 -3.29 10.35
CA PRO A 112 1.98 -3.22 11.81
C PRO A 112 0.66 -2.62 12.32
N ASN A 113 -0.06 -1.86 11.51
CA ASN A 113 -1.36 -1.24 11.83
C ASN A 113 -2.55 -2.15 11.52
N GLY A 114 -2.32 -3.35 10.97
CA GLY A 114 -3.37 -4.25 10.50
C GLY A 114 -3.94 -3.82 9.14
N ILE A 115 -3.26 -2.94 8.41
CA ILE A 115 -3.66 -2.55 7.05
C ILE A 115 -3.24 -3.66 6.10
N ALA A 116 -4.17 -4.16 5.29
CA ALA A 116 -3.87 -5.13 4.26
C ALA A 116 -3.03 -4.47 3.16
N ILE A 117 -1.87 -5.04 2.86
CA ILE A 117 -1.07 -4.70 1.69
C ILE A 117 -1.26 -5.80 0.66
N ASN A 118 -1.79 -5.43 -0.50
CA ASN A 118 -1.92 -6.32 -1.64
C ASN A 118 -0.76 -6.05 -2.61
N VAL A 119 0.19 -6.98 -2.73
CA VAL A 119 1.31 -6.86 -3.66
C VAL A 119 0.90 -7.51 -4.99
N THR A 120 0.73 -6.71 -6.03
CA THR A 120 0.06 -7.13 -7.26
C THR A 120 0.94 -7.00 -8.49
N GLN A 121 0.73 -7.88 -9.45
CA GLN A 121 1.28 -7.81 -10.78
C GLN A 121 0.14 -8.07 -11.78
N MET A 122 0.00 -7.18 -12.76
CA MET A 122 -0.97 -7.39 -13.84
C MET A 122 -0.58 -8.61 -14.69
N THR A 123 -1.54 -9.49 -14.95
CA THR A 123 -1.42 -10.65 -15.82
C THR A 123 -2.52 -10.60 -16.89
N GLN A 124 -2.48 -11.51 -17.86
CA GLN A 124 -3.51 -11.57 -18.90
C GLN A 124 -4.83 -12.08 -18.28
N PRO A 125 -5.93 -11.29 -18.34
CA PRO A 125 -7.23 -11.78 -17.91
C PRO A 125 -7.70 -12.97 -18.75
N SER A 126 -8.41 -13.89 -18.10
CA SER A 126 -9.11 -14.97 -18.79
C SER A 126 -10.19 -14.43 -19.74
N ALA A 127 -10.64 -15.24 -20.70
CA ALA A 127 -11.59 -14.81 -21.73
C ALA A 127 -12.89 -14.21 -21.17
N GLU A 128 -13.35 -14.70 -20.01
CA GLU A 128 -14.55 -14.20 -19.32
C GLU A 128 -14.41 -12.75 -18.82
N TYR A 129 -13.19 -12.32 -18.48
CA TYR A 129 -12.93 -11.01 -17.88
C TYR A 129 -12.34 -9.98 -18.86
N GLN A 130 -12.24 -10.33 -20.14
CA GLN A 130 -11.71 -9.44 -21.18
C GLN A 130 -12.67 -8.32 -21.57
N GLU A 131 -13.99 -8.50 -21.40
CA GLU A 131 -15.00 -7.52 -21.84
C GLU A 131 -15.14 -6.29 -20.92
N GLY A 132 -14.42 -6.22 -19.79
CA GLY A 132 -14.51 -5.13 -18.82
C GLY A 132 -13.21 -4.34 -18.56
N TYR A 133 -12.09 -4.70 -19.19
CA TYR A 133 -10.80 -4.09 -18.88
C TYR A 133 -10.51 -2.87 -19.76
N ALA A 134 -10.47 -1.70 -19.15
CA ALA A 134 -9.87 -0.52 -19.78
C ALA A 134 -8.34 -0.61 -19.66
N PRO A 135 -7.57 -0.27 -20.71
CA PRO A 135 -6.13 -0.10 -20.56
C PRO A 135 -5.81 0.94 -19.48
N GLN A 136 -4.81 0.69 -18.62
CA GLN A 136 -4.39 1.66 -17.60
C GLN A 136 -4.12 3.03 -18.25
N GLY A 137 -4.77 4.08 -17.73
CA GLY A 137 -4.63 5.45 -18.24
C GLY A 137 -5.72 5.91 -19.21
N GLU A 138 -6.62 5.01 -19.61
CA GLU A 138 -7.84 5.37 -20.36
C GLU A 138 -9.07 5.04 -19.51
N PRO A 139 -10.09 5.92 -19.46
CA PRO A 139 -11.34 5.60 -18.81
C PRO A 139 -11.95 4.36 -19.47
N ALA A 140 -12.52 3.46 -18.66
CA ALA A 140 -13.32 2.36 -19.17
C ALA A 140 -14.38 2.91 -20.13
N ALA A 141 -14.47 2.31 -21.32
CA ALA A 141 -15.48 2.68 -22.30
C ALA A 141 -16.86 2.50 -21.65
N GLY A 142 -17.58 3.61 -21.48
CA GLY A 142 -18.96 3.63 -21.00
C GLY A 142 -19.97 3.30 -22.07
#